data_AF-A0A7S1BHI3-F1
#
_entry.id   AF-A0A7S1BHI3-F1
#
_cell.length_a   1.000
_cell.length_b   1.000
_cell.length_c   1.000
_cell.angle_alpha   90.00
_cell.angle_beta   90.00
_cell.angle_gamma   90.00
#
_symmetry.space_group_name_H-M   'P 1'
#
loop_
_entity.id
_entity.type
_entity.pdbx_description
1 polymer ?
#
loop_
_entity_poly.entity_id
_entity_poly.type
_entity_poly.pdbx_seq_one_letter_code
_entity_poly.pdbx_strand_id
1 'polypeptide(L)'
;SNNISETKLEKKQPFGKMIKFYAGNSCRYEVVRSCAAAMGWQLVTDPSQRKQCNIFWIDTSNVGEFLGDIKPWQRINHFPGMINISRKNRLAQNLEAMKKEFPQDYGFFLKTYVLPS
;
A
#
# COMPACT_ATOMS: atom_id res chain seq x y z
N SER A 1 -21.10 -1.02 -44.42
CA SER A 1 -21.69 -1.79 -43.31
C SER A 1 -20.57 -2.28 -42.40
N ASN A 2 -20.11 -1.44 -41.46
CA ASN A 2 -19.02 -1.77 -40.55
C ASN A 2 -19.61 -2.07 -39.16
N ASN A 3 -19.83 -3.35 -38.87
CA ASN A 3 -20.15 -3.82 -37.53
C ASN A 3 -18.86 -4.27 -36.85
N ILE A 4 -18.27 -3.37 -36.05
CA ILE A 4 -17.27 -3.72 -35.04
C ILE A 4 -18.05 -4.24 -33.84
N SER A 5 -18.13 -5.56 -33.68
CA SER A 5 -18.56 -6.16 -32.41
C SER A 5 -17.32 -6.34 -31.54
N GLU A 6 -17.01 -5.32 -30.74
CA GLU A 6 -16.13 -5.49 -29.58
C GLU A 6 -16.78 -6.50 -28.63
N THR A 7 -16.29 -7.73 -28.66
CA THR A 7 -16.63 -8.76 -27.68
C THR A 7 -16.08 -8.32 -26.33
N LYS A 8 -16.95 -7.79 -25.45
CA LYS A 8 -16.67 -7.65 -24.02
C LYS A 8 -16.32 -9.03 -23.48
N LEU A 9 -15.05 -9.26 -23.17
CA LEU A 9 -14.61 -10.38 -22.37
C LEU A 9 -15.22 -10.23 -20.96
N GLU A 10 -16.34 -10.90 -20.71
CA GLU A 10 -16.86 -11.10 -19.37
C GLU A 10 -15.84 -11.90 -18.57
N LYS A 11 -15.13 -11.22 -17.67
CA LYS A 11 -14.23 -11.87 -16.71
C LYS A 11 -15.11 -12.64 -15.72
N LYS A 12 -15.28 -13.94 -15.93
CA LYS A 12 -15.92 -14.85 -14.97
C LYS A 12 -15.19 -14.73 -13.62
N GLN A 13 -15.91 -14.35 -12.57
CA GLN A 13 -15.35 -14.30 -11.22
C GLN A 13 -15.04 -15.72 -10.75
N PRO A 14 -13.85 -16.00 -10.20
CA PRO A 14 -13.57 -17.31 -9.64
C PRO A 14 -14.41 -17.52 -8.38
N PHE A 15 -14.87 -18.75 -8.20
CA PHE A 15 -15.63 -19.22 -7.04
C PHE A 15 -14.77 -19.05 -5.76
N GLY A 16 -14.99 -17.94 -5.05
CA GLY A 16 -14.25 -17.55 -3.86
C GLY A 16 -14.91 -16.31 -3.23
N LYS A 17 -14.96 -16.26 -1.91
CA LYS A 17 -15.66 -15.23 -1.11
C LYS A 17 -15.39 -13.81 -1.65
N MET A 18 -16.45 -13.05 -1.93
CA MET A 18 -16.37 -11.66 -2.42
C MET A 18 -15.40 -10.82 -1.58
N ILE A 19 -14.39 -10.23 -2.23
CA ILE A 19 -13.38 -9.41 -1.58
C ILE A 19 -13.93 -8.00 -1.35
N LYS A 20 -13.87 -7.55 -0.10
CA LYS A 20 -14.22 -6.18 0.31
C LYS A 20 -12.94 -5.33 0.39
N PHE A 21 -12.91 -4.25 -0.37
CA PHE A 21 -11.82 -3.29 -0.45
C PHE A 21 -12.23 -1.97 0.20
N TYR A 22 -11.57 -1.60 1.29
CA TYR A 22 -11.82 -0.35 1.99
C TYR A 22 -11.07 0.80 1.32
N ALA A 23 -11.83 1.74 0.76
CA ALA A 23 -11.39 2.98 0.14
C ALA A 23 -12.05 4.19 0.84
N GLY A 24 -11.83 4.34 2.14
CA GLY A 24 -12.30 5.52 2.90
C GLY A 24 -11.50 6.79 2.60
N ASN A 25 -11.52 7.76 3.52
CA ASN A 25 -10.83 9.05 3.37
C ASN A 25 -9.31 8.95 3.18
N SER A 26 -8.72 7.82 3.58
CA SER A 26 -7.30 7.56 3.44
C SER A 26 -6.87 7.12 2.03
N CYS A 27 -7.82 6.77 1.15
CA CYS A 27 -7.60 6.40 -0.25
C CYS A 27 -8.08 7.55 -1.15
N ARG A 28 -7.18 8.48 -1.46
CA ARG A 28 -7.43 9.73 -2.19
C ARG A 28 -7.39 9.55 -3.70
N TYR A 29 -6.61 8.59 -4.18
CA TYR A 29 -6.40 8.43 -5.63
C TYR A 29 -7.49 7.56 -6.28
N GLU A 30 -8.20 8.14 -7.25
CA GLU A 30 -9.29 7.45 -7.97
C GLU A 30 -8.81 6.22 -8.74
N VAL A 31 -7.58 6.25 -9.25
CA VAL A 31 -6.98 5.11 -9.97
C VAL A 31 -6.98 3.83 -9.12
N VAL A 32 -6.78 3.95 -7.81
CA VAL A 32 -6.80 2.80 -6.90
C VAL A 32 -8.21 2.20 -6.79
N ARG A 33 -9.22 3.07 -6.69
CA ARG A 33 -10.64 2.67 -6.65
C ARG A 33 -11.07 2.01 -7.96
N SER A 34 -10.66 2.60 -9.08
CA SER A 34 -10.91 2.09 -10.43
C SER A 34 -10.28 0.71 -10.63
N CYS A 35 -9.04 0.50 -10.17
CA CYS A 35 -8.39 -0.81 -10.22
C CYS A 35 -9.13 -1.86 -9.38
N ALA A 36 -9.53 -1.52 -8.15
CA ALA A 36 -10.30 -2.43 -7.29
C ALA A 36 -11.66 -2.80 -7.91
N ALA A 37 -12.37 -1.84 -8.49
CA ALA A 37 -13.62 -2.08 -9.22
C ALA A 37 -13.40 -2.98 -10.45
N ALA A 38 -12.35 -2.73 -11.24
CA ALA A 38 -11.99 -3.55 -12.40
C ALA A 38 -11.59 -4.99 -12.05
N MET A 39 -11.15 -5.23 -10.81
CA MET A 39 -10.89 -6.56 -10.24
C MET A 39 -12.17 -7.24 -9.70
N GLY A 40 -13.32 -6.57 -9.78
CA GLY A 40 -14.59 -7.09 -9.27
C GLY A 40 -14.71 -7.06 -7.74
N TRP A 41 -13.90 -6.26 -7.06
CA TRP A 41 -13.94 -6.13 -5.60
C TRP A 41 -15.04 -5.16 -5.17
N GLN A 42 -15.66 -5.44 -4.02
CA GLN A 42 -16.65 -4.55 -3.42
C GLN A 42 -15.94 -3.38 -2.76
N LEU A 43 -16.12 -2.18 -3.32
CA LEU A 43 -15.65 -0.94 -2.72
C LEU A 43 -16.49 -0.59 -1.48
N VAL A 44 -15.80 -0.28 -0.38
CA VAL A 44 -16.41 0.16 0.88
C VAL A 44 -15.78 1.49 1.28
N THR A 45 -16.59 2.53 1.43
CA THR A 45 -16.14 3.87 1.83
C THR A 45 -16.50 4.22 3.28
N ASP A 46 -17.52 3.57 3.82
CA ASP A 46 -18.02 3.78 5.18
C ASP A 46 -17.01 3.27 6.23
N PRO A 47 -16.48 4.16 7.11
CA PRO A 47 -15.55 3.77 8.17
C PRO A 47 -16.11 2.72 9.13
N SER A 48 -17.44 2.67 9.33
CA SER A 48 -18.08 1.71 10.24
C SER A 48 -17.89 0.26 9.77
N GLN A 49 -17.79 0.06 8.46
CA GLN A 49 -17.65 -1.24 7.81
C GLN A 49 -16.18 -1.63 7.60
N ARG A 50 -15.22 -0.78 7.98
CA ARG A 50 -13.78 -1.03 7.85
C ARG A 50 -13.40 -2.42 8.36
N LYS A 51 -13.78 -2.77 9.59
CA LYS A 51 -13.37 -4.03 10.23
C LYS A 51 -13.82 -5.30 9.49
N GLN A 52 -14.81 -5.19 8.60
CA GLN A 52 -15.31 -6.29 7.79
C GLN A 52 -14.61 -6.42 6.43
N CYS A 53 -13.75 -5.46 6.07
CA CYS A 53 -13.04 -5.46 4.80
C CYS A 53 -11.80 -6.36 4.84
N ASN A 54 -11.48 -6.95 3.69
CA ASN A 54 -10.31 -7.82 3.53
C ASN A 54 -9.05 -7.00 3.27
N ILE A 55 -9.17 -5.92 2.48
CA ILE A 55 -8.04 -5.11 2.04
C ILE A 55 -8.29 -3.65 2.45
N PHE A 56 -7.25 -3.02 2.98
CA PHE A 56 -7.22 -1.61 3.35
C PHE A 56 -6.18 -0.87 2.52
N TRP A 57 -6.61 0.19 1.85
CA TRP A 57 -5.69 1.06 1.14
C TRP A 57 -5.59 2.42 1.82
N ILE A 58 -4.37 2.79 2.16
CA ILE A 58 -4.04 4.05 2.83
C ILE A 58 -2.91 4.71 2.04
N ASP A 59 -3.10 5.95 1.62
CA ASP A 59 -2.08 6.68 0.87
C ASP A 59 -1.06 7.40 1.77
N THR A 60 -1.42 7.64 3.03
CA THR A 60 -0.60 8.40 3.98
C THR A 60 0.28 7.49 4.83
N SER A 61 1.36 8.05 5.39
CA SER A 61 2.27 7.30 6.25
C SER A 61 1.75 7.11 7.69
N ASN A 62 0.60 7.69 8.06
CA ASN A 62 0.02 7.52 9.39
C ASN A 62 -0.84 6.25 9.45
N VAL A 63 -0.18 5.10 9.34
CA VAL A 63 -0.84 3.78 9.38
C VAL A 63 -0.83 3.14 10.77
N GLY A 64 -0.20 3.77 11.76
CA GLY A 64 -0.04 3.20 13.10
C GLY A 64 -1.37 2.83 13.76
N GLU A 65 -2.39 3.66 13.57
CA GLU A 65 -3.76 3.44 14.06
C GLU A 65 -4.46 2.23 13.42
N PHE A 66 -3.97 1.74 12.28
CA PHE A 66 -4.54 0.62 11.55
C PHE A 66 -3.79 -0.68 11.83
N LEU A 67 -2.47 -0.62 11.99
CA LEU A 67 -1.62 -1.81 12.10
C LEU A 67 -1.89 -2.63 13.37
N GLY A 68 -2.24 -2.00 14.49
CA GLY A 68 -2.48 -2.69 15.77
C GLY A 68 -3.72 -3.60 15.78
N ASP A 69 -4.70 -3.33 14.90
CA ASP A 69 -6.01 -3.99 14.92
C ASP A 69 -6.24 -4.96 13.74
N ILE A 70 -5.24 -5.13 12.86
CA ILE A 70 -5.36 -5.97 11.66
C ILE A 70 -5.44 -7.45 12.04
N LYS A 71 -6.41 -8.14 11.45
CA LYS A 71 -6.59 -9.59 11.60
C LYS A 71 -5.73 -10.38 10.60
N PRO A 72 -5.41 -11.67 10.86
CA PRO A 72 -4.55 -12.47 9.97
C PRO A 72 -5.06 -12.61 8.53
N TRP A 73 -6.36 -12.48 8.31
CA TRP A 73 -7.01 -12.54 7.00
C TRP A 73 -7.11 -11.18 6.30
N GLN A 74 -6.71 -10.10 6.98
CA GLN A 74 -6.72 -8.74 6.45
C GLN A 74 -5.37 -8.37 5.84
N ARG A 75 -5.38 -7.44 4.89
CA ARG A 75 -4.19 -6.93 4.20
C ARG A 75 -4.22 -5.41 4.16
N ILE A 76 -3.05 -4.81 4.28
CA ILE A 76 -2.80 -3.37 4.21
C ILE A 76 -1.60 -3.14 3.28
N ASN A 77 -1.60 -2.02 2.56
CA ASN A 77 -0.53 -1.64 1.63
C ASN A 77 0.72 -1.02 2.30
N HIS A 78 0.89 -1.20 3.62
CA HIS A 78 2.02 -0.66 4.39
C HIS A 78 2.65 -1.72 5.28
N PHE A 79 3.98 -1.74 5.34
CA PHE A 79 4.72 -2.55 6.30
C PHE A 79 4.98 -1.76 7.59
N PRO A 80 4.87 -2.40 8.77
CA PRO A 80 5.35 -1.82 10.02
C PRO A 80 6.84 -1.46 9.89
N GLY A 81 7.23 -0.27 10.38
CA GLY A 81 8.64 0.14 10.39
C GLY A 81 9.20 0.73 9.10
N MET A 82 8.39 0.90 8.04
CA MET A 82 8.83 1.54 6.77
C MET A 82 9.51 2.91 6.98
N ILE A 83 9.16 3.62 8.06
CA ILE A 83 9.76 4.89 8.46
C ILE A 83 11.30 4.86 8.52
N ASN A 84 11.88 3.70 8.81
CA ASN A 84 13.32 3.52 8.94
C ASN A 84 14.06 3.69 7.60
N ILE A 85 13.39 3.42 6.48
CA ILE A 85 13.96 3.56 5.13
C ILE A 85 13.30 4.69 4.33
N SER A 86 12.05 5.05 4.63
CA SER A 86 11.30 6.04 3.84
C SER A 86 11.58 7.48 4.27
N ARG A 87 11.98 7.72 5.53
CA ARG A 87 12.38 9.05 5.98
C ARG A 87 13.87 9.26 5.78
N LYS A 88 14.23 10.31 5.05
CA LYS A 88 15.62 10.63 4.69
C LYS A 88 16.58 10.64 5.88
N ASN A 89 16.17 11.18 7.03
CA ASN A 89 17.00 11.21 8.23
C ASN A 89 17.27 9.81 8.81
N ARG A 90 16.24 8.97 8.93
CA ARG A 90 16.36 7.58 9.41
C ARG A 90 17.11 6.71 8.39
N LEU A 91 16.82 6.90 7.11
CA LEU A 91 17.53 6.24 6.02
C LEU A 91 19.03 6.54 6.07
N ALA A 92 19.40 7.82 6.21
CA ALA A 92 20.80 8.23 6.31
C ALA A 92 21.49 7.58 7.52
N GLN A 93 20.85 7.60 8.70
CA GLN A 93 21.38 6.94 9.90
C GLN A 93 21.60 5.44 9.71
N ASN A 94 20.62 4.74 9.12
CA ASN A 94 20.68 3.30 8.90
C ASN A 94 21.72 2.93 7.83
N LEU A 95 21.80 3.68 6.73
CA LEU A 95 22.79 3.45 5.68
C LEU A 95 24.21 3.78 6.14
N GLU A 96 24.40 4.79 6.99
CA GLU A 96 25.69 5.09 7.60
C GLU A 96 26.16 3.95 8.51
N ALA A 97 25.24 3.35 9.28
CA ALA A 97 25.55 2.17 10.10
C ALA A 97 25.92 0.97 9.23
N MET A 98 25.15 0.68 8.17
CA MET A 98 25.43 -0.43 7.27
C MET A 98 26.73 -0.22 6.48
N LYS A 99 27.05 1.01 6.07
CA LYS A 99 28.30 1.31 5.37
C LYS A 99 29.54 1.14 6.24
N LYS A 100 29.43 1.36 7.55
CA LYS A 100 30.53 1.10 8.49
C LYS A 100 30.84 -0.40 8.59
N GLU A 101 29.80 -1.23 8.62
CA GLU A 101 29.93 -2.69 8.73
C GLU A 101 30.30 -3.34 7.39
N PHE A 102 29.68 -2.89 6.30
CA PHE A 102 29.78 -3.47 4.96
C PHE A 102 30.18 -2.42 3.92
N PRO A 103 31.42 -1.88 3.97
CA PRO A 103 31.83 -0.75 3.13
C PRO A 103 31.84 -1.06 1.63
N GLN A 104 32.06 -2.32 1.24
CA GLN A 104 32.08 -2.73 -0.18
C GLN A 104 30.68 -2.80 -0.78
N ASP A 105 29.69 -3.29 -0.02
CA ASP A 105 28.32 -3.46 -0.50
C ASP A 105 27.53 -2.14 -0.48
N TYR A 106 27.91 -1.21 0.40
CA TYR A 106 27.24 0.08 0.58
C TYR A 106 28.01 1.26 -0.03
N GLY A 107 28.85 1.01 -1.03
CA GLY A 107 29.56 2.04 -1.80
C GLY A 107 28.66 3.01 -2.56
N PHE A 108 27.41 2.60 -2.85
CA PHE A 108 26.40 3.44 -3.49
C PHE A 108 25.90 4.59 -2.59
N PHE A 109 26.06 4.48 -1.27
CA PHE A 109 25.57 5.49 -0.33
C PHE A 109 26.57 6.64 -0.18
N LEU A 110 26.14 7.85 -0.51
CA LEU A 110 26.92 9.07 -0.35
C LEU A 110 26.90 9.55 1.11
N LYS A 111 28.01 10.16 1.53
CA LYS A 111 28.13 10.75 2.88
C LYS A 111 27.03 11.79 3.09
N THR A 112 26.17 11.55 4.06
CA THR A 112 24.99 12.38 4.34
C THR A 112 25.04 12.90 5.77
N TYR A 113 24.79 14.19 5.98
CA TYR A 113 24.77 14.80 7.32
C TYR A 113 23.33 15.07 7.75
N VAL A 114 22.97 14.59 8.94
CA VAL A 114 21.69 14.93 9.59
C VAL A 114 21.96 16.03 10.61
N LEU A 115 21.51 17.24 10.31
CA LEU A 115 21.69 18.40 11.19
C LEU A 115 20.66 18.36 12.33
N PRO A 116 21.02 18.84 13.55
CA PRO A 116 20.04 19.10 14.59
C PRO A 116 19.14 20.26 14.18
N SER A 117 17.87 20.19 14.57
CA SER A 117 16.87 21.27 14.48
C SER A 117 16.84 22.07 15.76
#